data_AF-A0A0F9I283-F1
#
_entry.id   AF-A0A0F9I283-F1
#
_cell.length_a   1.000
_cell.length_b   1.000
_cell.length_c   1.000
_cell.angle_alpha   90.00
_cell.angle_beta   90.00
_cell.angle_gamma   90.00
#
_symmetry.space_group_name_H-M   'P 1'
#
loop_
_entity.id
_entity.type
_entity.pdbx_description
1 polymer ?
#
loop_
_entity_poly.entity_id
_entity_poly.type
_entity_poly.pdbx_seq_one_letter_code
_entity_poly.pdbx_strand_id
1 'polypeptide(L)'
;MAVSGSKNYSITTADIIAGALRKIGVYDQGETISGEDTASSTIALNLMVKEWVADGADIFLRSESILFLQPNTQSYVLTTAEITDTITGETTLSSAEASGQTVIAVTSSTGMTAADRVGIKMDDNTIHWTTIVTVDSSSQITITTATDDDAASGNKVYAYTTKSDKPNKILYAFRRDINDFDTEVTIVGQNEYSRQSSKKSDGPPVELFFNPQGNQTTAKLWVWPDNGGKNWDKLVLITQLYPDDFDAGSNNPDFPSEWG
;
A
#
# COMPACT_ATOMS: atom_id res chain seq x y z
N MET A 1 8.69 -4.59 42.06
CA MET A 1 7.43 -3.85 41.83
C MET A 1 6.81 -4.45 40.58
N ALA A 2 5.61 -5.02 40.67
CA ALA A 2 4.94 -5.59 39.51
C ALA A 2 4.36 -4.45 38.67
N VAL A 3 4.63 -4.47 37.36
CA VAL A 3 4.04 -3.54 36.38
C VAL A 3 2.97 -4.28 35.59
N SER A 4 1.99 -3.54 35.06
CA SER A 4 0.85 -4.10 34.32
C SER A 4 1.23 -4.76 33.00
N GLY A 5 2.38 -4.41 32.40
CA GLY A 5 2.87 -4.99 31.15
C GLY A 5 2.02 -4.63 29.91
N SER A 6 0.99 -3.79 30.05
CA SER A 6 0.11 -3.41 28.96
C SER A 6 0.35 -1.97 28.50
N LYS A 7 0.26 -1.76 27.18
CA LYS A 7 0.36 -0.45 26.49
C LYS A 7 -0.80 -0.24 25.50
N ASN A 8 -1.92 -0.93 25.69
CA ASN A 8 -3.04 -0.96 24.73
C ASN A 8 -4.16 0.03 25.05
N TYR A 9 -3.84 1.18 25.64
CA TYR A 9 -4.85 2.20 25.89
C TYR A 9 -5.42 2.71 24.56
N SER A 10 -6.74 2.64 24.43
CA SER A 10 -7.45 3.15 23.26
C SER A 10 -8.74 3.82 23.73
N ILE A 11 -9.07 4.94 23.09
CA ILE A 11 -10.26 5.75 23.37
C ILE A 11 -11.08 5.84 22.10
N THR A 12 -12.40 5.83 22.22
CA THR A 12 -13.28 5.99 21.04
C THR A 12 -13.53 7.47 20.76
N THR A 13 -13.97 7.80 19.54
CA THR A 13 -14.43 9.16 19.19
C THR A 13 -15.45 9.71 20.19
N ALA A 14 -16.40 8.87 20.62
CA ALA A 14 -17.41 9.26 21.59
C ALA A 14 -16.80 9.64 22.96
N ASP A 15 -15.78 8.91 23.40
CA ASP A 15 -15.06 9.20 24.64
C ASP A 15 -14.26 10.51 24.55
N ILE A 16 -13.64 10.78 23.40
CA ILE A 16 -12.92 12.03 23.13
C ILE A 16 -13.89 13.22 23.19
N ILE A 17 -15.00 13.13 22.47
CA ILE A 17 -16.01 14.21 22.40
C ILE A 17 -16.64 14.43 23.78
N ALA A 18 -17.03 13.36 24.48
CA ALA A 18 -17.60 13.46 25.82
C ALA A 18 -16.60 14.06 26.82
N GLY A 19 -15.32 13.67 26.74
CA GLY A 19 -14.25 14.26 27.54
C GLY A 19 -14.05 15.74 27.26
N ALA A 20 -14.07 16.15 25.99
CA ALA A 20 -13.90 17.55 25.58
C ALA A 20 -15.08 18.42 26.03
N LEU A 21 -16.31 17.98 25.78
CA LEU A 21 -17.53 18.71 26.16
C LEU A 21 -17.66 18.88 27.68
N ARG A 22 -17.25 17.87 28.46
CA ARG A 22 -17.17 17.97 29.93
C ARG A 22 -16.10 18.95 30.38
N LYS A 23 -14.93 18.98 29.73
CA LYS A 23 -13.86 19.95 30.06
C LYS A 23 -14.27 21.39 29.79
N ILE A 24 -15.09 21.63 28.76
CA ILE A 24 -15.61 22.95 28.42
C ILE A 24 -16.78 23.34 29.35
N GLY A 25 -17.33 22.39 30.12
CA GLY A 25 -18.41 22.62 31.09
C GLY A 25 -19.78 22.80 30.45
N VAL A 26 -19.95 22.36 29.19
CA VAL A 26 -21.25 22.37 28.50
C VAL A 26 -22.15 21.24 28.99
N TYR A 27 -21.54 20.12 29.39
CA TYR A 27 -22.23 18.95 29.93
C TYR A 27 -21.57 18.48 31.22
N ASP A 28 -22.39 18.09 32.19
CA ASP A 28 -21.92 17.52 33.45
C ASP A 28 -21.64 16.02 33.35
N GLN A 29 -21.00 15.47 34.39
CA GLN A 29 -20.73 14.03 34.48
C GLN A 29 -22.03 13.23 34.51
N GLY A 30 -22.26 12.42 33.48
CA GLY A 30 -23.43 11.53 33.39
C GLY A 30 -24.60 12.08 32.57
N GLU A 31 -24.52 13.31 32.07
CA GLU A 31 -25.52 13.82 31.12
C GLU A 31 -25.37 13.16 29.74
N THR A 32 -26.50 12.89 29.11
CA THR A 32 -26.56 12.37 27.75
C THR A 32 -26.32 13.50 26.77
N ILE A 33 -25.25 13.39 25.99
CA ILE A 33 -24.91 14.34 24.93
C ILE A 33 -25.90 14.13 23.77
N SER A 34 -26.38 15.24 23.20
CA SER A 34 -27.32 15.17 22.08
C SER A 34 -26.61 14.64 20.81
N GLY A 35 -27.38 14.03 19.90
CA GLY A 35 -26.83 13.56 18.61
C GLY A 35 -26.30 14.70 17.74
N GLU A 36 -26.93 15.88 17.80
CA GLU A 36 -26.55 17.06 17.02
C GLU A 36 -25.24 17.69 17.51
N ASP A 37 -25.06 17.75 18.84
CA ASP A 37 -23.83 18.26 19.46
C ASP A 37 -22.65 17.32 19.24
N THR A 38 -22.94 16.01 19.24
CA THR A 38 -21.94 15.00 18.88
C THR A 38 -21.51 15.17 17.42
N ALA A 39 -22.45 15.29 16.48
CA ALA A 39 -22.13 15.47 15.06
C ALA A 39 -21.32 16.75 14.79
N SER A 40 -21.69 17.86 15.43
CA SER A 40 -20.98 19.14 15.30
C SER A 40 -19.56 19.06 15.87
N SER A 41 -19.41 18.39 17.02
CA SER A 41 -18.10 18.16 17.65
C SER A 41 -17.21 17.23 16.82
N THR A 42 -17.79 16.20 16.17
CA THR A 42 -17.08 15.32 15.26
C THR A 42 -16.51 16.07 14.06
N ILE A 43 -17.26 17.01 13.49
CA ILE A 43 -16.76 17.87 12.38
C ILE A 43 -15.56 18.70 12.85
N ALA A 44 -15.66 19.32 14.03
CA ALA A 44 -14.56 20.10 14.61
C ALA A 44 -13.32 19.24 14.89
N LEU A 45 -13.51 18.01 15.39
CA LEU A 45 -12.43 17.06 15.62
C LEU A 45 -11.75 16.65 14.31
N ASN A 46 -12.52 16.31 13.28
CA ASN A 46 -11.99 15.98 11.95
C ASN A 46 -11.20 17.14 11.33
N LEU A 47 -11.65 18.39 11.51
CA LEU A 47 -10.89 19.57 11.06
C LEU A 47 -9.58 19.71 11.83
N MET A 48 -9.59 19.57 13.15
CA MET A 48 -8.37 19.64 13.97
C MET A 48 -7.33 18.59 13.57
N VAL A 49 -7.76 17.35 13.35
CA VAL A 49 -6.87 16.27 12.90
C VAL A 49 -6.26 16.59 11.53
N LYS A 50 -7.06 17.14 10.61
CA LYS A 50 -6.56 17.55 9.28
C LYS A 50 -5.56 18.71 9.38
N GLU A 51 -5.75 19.64 10.30
CA GLU A 51 -4.76 20.71 10.58
C GLU A 51 -3.45 20.14 11.14
N TRP A 52 -3.51 19.19 12.07
CA TRP A 52 -2.30 18.55 12.61
C TRP A 52 -1.49 17.81 11.54
N VAL A 53 -2.18 17.16 10.60
CA VAL A 53 -1.53 16.55 9.43
C VAL A 53 -0.88 17.62 8.55
N ALA A 54 -1.56 18.75 8.33
CA ALA A 54 -0.99 19.87 7.57
C ALA A 54 0.28 20.45 8.24
N ASP A 55 0.32 20.47 9.57
CA ASP A 55 1.49 20.85 10.37
C ASP A 55 2.59 19.77 10.44
N GLY A 56 2.35 18.58 9.88
CA GLY A 56 3.34 17.49 9.77
C GLY A 56 3.38 16.54 10.96
N ALA A 57 2.32 16.49 11.77
CA ALA A 57 2.17 15.58 12.90
C ALA A 57 1.67 14.18 12.47
N ASP A 58 2.25 13.61 11.42
CA ASP A 58 1.77 12.39 10.76
C ASP A 58 2.88 11.34 10.50
N ILE A 59 3.96 11.41 11.29
CA ILE A 59 5.09 10.48 11.16
C ILE A 59 4.70 9.01 11.36
N PHE A 60 3.65 8.74 12.15
CA PHE A 60 3.15 7.41 12.43
C PHE A 60 2.31 6.83 11.28
N LEU A 61 1.85 7.66 10.35
CA LEU A 61 1.11 7.25 9.14
C LEU A 61 2.04 6.93 7.96
N ARG A 62 3.33 6.72 8.25
CA ARG A 62 4.31 6.36 7.24
C ARG A 62 4.39 4.85 7.13
N SER A 63 4.16 4.33 5.92
CA SER A 63 4.26 2.91 5.61
C SER A 63 5.22 2.67 4.44
N GLU A 64 5.79 1.47 4.39
CA GLU A 64 6.51 0.98 3.23
C GLU A 64 5.52 0.27 2.31
N SER A 65 5.41 0.74 1.07
CA SER A 65 4.53 0.17 0.05
C SER A 65 5.35 -0.28 -1.15
N ILE A 66 5.12 -1.50 -1.62
CA ILE A 66 5.87 -2.15 -2.69
C ILE A 66 5.01 -2.14 -3.95
N LEU A 67 5.46 -1.42 -4.97
CA LEU A 67 4.87 -1.38 -6.31
C LEU A 67 5.63 -2.30 -7.25
N PHE A 68 4.92 -3.23 -7.90
CA PHE A 68 5.52 -4.13 -8.89
C PHE A 68 5.65 -3.44 -10.26
N LEU A 69 6.88 -3.37 -10.79
CA LEU A 69 7.16 -2.74 -12.07
C LEU A 69 6.81 -3.68 -13.24
N GLN A 70 6.14 -3.13 -14.23
CA GLN A 70 5.81 -3.77 -15.51
C GLN A 70 6.68 -3.17 -16.62
N PRO A 71 7.09 -3.97 -17.61
CA PRO A 71 7.85 -3.49 -18.76
C PRO A 71 7.00 -2.49 -19.56
N ASN A 72 7.68 -1.51 -20.19
CA ASN A 72 7.07 -0.48 -21.02
C ASN A 72 5.90 0.30 -20.36
N THR A 73 5.87 0.37 -19.03
CA THR A 73 4.79 1.02 -18.28
C THR A 73 5.32 2.27 -17.57
N GLN A 74 5.00 3.42 -18.15
CA GLN A 74 5.40 4.72 -17.64
C GLN A 74 4.55 5.23 -16.47
N SER A 75 3.27 4.84 -16.40
CA SER A 75 2.33 5.41 -15.42
C SER A 75 1.55 4.35 -14.68
N TYR A 76 1.53 4.44 -13.36
CA TYR A 76 0.79 3.58 -12.46
C TYR A 76 -0.31 4.37 -11.76
N VAL A 77 -1.53 3.88 -11.83
CA VAL A 77 -2.65 4.39 -11.02
C VAL A 77 -2.65 3.61 -9.72
N LEU A 78 -2.15 4.19 -8.64
CA LEU A 78 -1.85 3.46 -7.40
C LEU A 78 -3.09 2.82 -6.75
N THR A 79 -4.30 3.31 -7.05
CA THR A 79 -5.54 2.73 -6.52
C THR A 79 -5.98 1.45 -7.23
N THR A 80 -5.52 1.21 -8.46
CA THR A 80 -5.83 -0.01 -9.21
C THR A 80 -4.61 -0.89 -9.45
N ALA A 81 -3.41 -0.28 -9.41
CA ALA A 81 -2.15 -0.96 -9.57
C ALA A 81 -1.94 -2.03 -8.50
N GLU A 82 -1.00 -2.91 -8.76
CA GLU A 82 -0.60 -3.96 -7.84
C GLU A 82 0.49 -3.38 -6.94
N ILE A 83 0.02 -2.85 -5.81
CA ILE A 83 0.83 -2.26 -4.74
C ILE A 83 0.40 -2.88 -3.41
N THR A 84 1.35 -3.25 -2.57
CA THR A 84 1.10 -3.90 -1.28
C THR A 84 2.11 -3.46 -0.24
N ASP A 85 1.71 -3.39 1.02
CA ASP A 85 2.64 -3.09 2.13
C ASP A 85 3.36 -4.35 2.62
N THR A 86 2.88 -5.54 2.27
CA THR A 86 3.50 -6.80 2.74
C THR A 86 3.32 -7.90 1.72
N ILE A 87 4.45 -8.46 1.27
CA ILE A 87 4.49 -9.69 0.46
C ILE A 87 4.40 -10.87 1.43
N THR A 88 3.38 -11.72 1.27
CA THR A 88 3.16 -12.89 2.12
C THR A 88 3.90 -14.12 1.61
N GLY A 89 4.10 -14.23 0.29
CA GLY A 89 4.89 -15.29 -0.34
C GLY A 89 5.75 -14.77 -1.47
N GLU A 90 7.04 -15.10 -1.47
CA GLU A 90 7.95 -14.85 -2.59
C GLU A 90 8.69 -16.15 -2.93
N THR A 91 8.57 -16.60 -4.18
CA THR A 91 9.09 -17.91 -4.63
C THR A 91 9.41 -17.88 -6.12
N THR A 92 9.79 -19.02 -6.69
CA THR A 92 10.04 -19.21 -8.12
C THR A 92 9.23 -20.37 -8.68
N LEU A 93 8.96 -20.39 -9.98
CA LEU A 93 8.37 -21.55 -10.66
C LEU A 93 9.31 -22.75 -10.64
N SER A 94 8.79 -23.93 -10.28
CA SER A 94 9.57 -25.17 -10.22
C SER A 94 9.56 -25.94 -11.54
N SER A 95 8.64 -25.62 -12.46
CA SER A 95 8.64 -26.06 -13.86
C SER A 95 8.32 -24.91 -14.80
N ALA A 96 8.48 -25.14 -16.11
CA ALA A 96 7.95 -24.22 -17.11
C ALA A 96 6.44 -24.42 -17.20
N GLU A 97 5.71 -23.32 -17.16
CA GLU A 97 4.27 -23.27 -17.24
C GLU A 97 3.89 -22.71 -18.61
N ALA A 98 3.06 -23.43 -19.36
CA ALA A 98 2.61 -22.99 -20.67
C ALA A 98 1.44 -22.00 -20.55
N SER A 99 1.26 -21.16 -21.57
CA SER A 99 0.08 -20.30 -21.69
C SER A 99 -1.23 -21.11 -21.54
N GLY A 100 -2.18 -20.55 -20.79
CA GLY A 100 -3.47 -21.17 -20.51
C GLY A 100 -3.51 -22.14 -19.33
N GLN A 101 -2.44 -22.28 -18.55
CA GLN A 101 -2.43 -23.13 -17.35
C GLN A 101 -3.07 -22.46 -16.14
N THR A 102 -3.80 -23.24 -15.35
CA THR A 102 -4.41 -22.81 -14.08
C THR A 102 -3.84 -23.52 -12.86
N VAL A 103 -3.07 -24.58 -13.05
CA VAL A 103 -2.36 -25.30 -12.00
C VAL A 103 -0.89 -25.02 -12.19
N ILE A 104 -0.29 -24.33 -11.23
CA ILE A 104 1.04 -23.74 -11.35
C ILE A 104 1.99 -24.43 -10.38
N ALA A 105 3.12 -24.92 -10.89
CA ALA A 105 4.16 -25.49 -10.04
C ALA A 105 5.06 -24.40 -9.48
N VAL A 106 5.04 -24.24 -8.16
CA VAL A 106 5.90 -23.30 -7.42
C VAL A 106 6.97 -24.06 -6.65
N THR A 107 8.08 -23.39 -6.33
CA THR A 107 9.16 -23.99 -5.53
C THR A 107 8.76 -24.11 -4.05
N SER A 108 7.93 -23.18 -3.58
CA SER A 108 7.38 -23.14 -2.23
C SER A 108 6.08 -22.35 -2.25
N SER A 109 5.01 -22.89 -1.66
CA SER A 109 3.75 -22.19 -1.41
C SER A 109 3.67 -21.60 0.02
N THR A 110 4.80 -21.51 0.72
CA THR A 110 4.85 -20.93 2.07
C THR A 110 4.37 -19.49 2.05
N GLY A 111 3.42 -19.16 2.93
CA GLY A 111 2.84 -17.83 3.03
C GLY A 111 1.77 -17.50 1.98
N MET A 112 1.47 -18.44 1.08
CA MET A 112 0.35 -18.34 0.15
C MET A 112 -0.92 -18.91 0.79
N THR A 113 -2.04 -18.23 0.60
CA THR A 113 -3.37 -18.66 1.05
C THR A 113 -4.40 -18.49 -0.06
N ALA A 114 -5.52 -19.21 0.05
CA ALA A 114 -6.63 -19.02 -0.88
C ALA A 114 -7.16 -17.59 -0.80
N ALA A 115 -7.57 -17.04 -1.94
CA ALA A 115 -7.94 -15.64 -2.17
C ALA A 115 -6.79 -14.61 -2.16
N ASP A 116 -5.54 -15.00 -1.88
CA ASP A 116 -4.41 -14.10 -2.06
C ASP A 116 -4.28 -13.71 -3.54
N ARG A 117 -3.78 -12.50 -3.76
CA ARG A 117 -3.37 -12.02 -5.07
C ARG A 117 -2.01 -12.64 -5.39
N VAL A 118 -1.88 -13.19 -6.60
CA VAL A 118 -0.65 -13.81 -7.07
C VAL A 118 -0.21 -13.18 -8.39
N GLY A 119 1.07 -12.85 -8.47
CA GLY A 119 1.73 -12.31 -9.65
C GLY A 119 2.77 -13.29 -10.14
N ILE A 120 2.63 -13.79 -11.37
CA ILE A 120 3.57 -14.72 -12.00
C ILE A 120 4.32 -13.97 -13.10
N LYS A 121 5.65 -13.99 -13.05
CA LYS A 121 6.49 -13.38 -14.08
C LYS A 121 6.50 -14.26 -15.35
N MET A 122 6.13 -13.66 -16.47
CA MET A 122 6.13 -14.30 -17.80
C MET A 122 7.48 -14.10 -18.49
N ASP A 123 7.73 -14.87 -19.56
CA ASP A 123 9.00 -14.85 -20.29
C ASP A 123 9.26 -13.52 -21.03
N ASP A 124 8.20 -12.75 -21.30
CA ASP A 124 8.28 -11.40 -21.85
C ASP A 124 8.60 -10.31 -20.80
N ASN A 125 8.84 -10.71 -19.55
CA ASN A 125 8.98 -9.87 -18.37
C ASN A 125 7.70 -9.15 -17.91
N THR A 126 6.52 -9.45 -18.43
CA THR A 126 5.27 -8.98 -17.81
C THR A 126 4.95 -9.80 -16.57
N ILE A 127 4.11 -9.27 -15.69
CA ILE A 127 3.58 -10.02 -14.55
C ILE A 127 2.08 -10.23 -14.76
N HIS A 128 1.69 -11.49 -14.87
CA HIS A 128 0.28 -11.90 -14.88
C HIS A 128 -0.25 -11.89 -13.46
N TRP A 129 -1.28 -11.07 -13.23
CA TRP A 129 -1.91 -10.92 -11.93
C TRP A 129 -3.25 -11.64 -11.91
N THR A 130 -3.41 -12.50 -10.92
CA THR A 130 -4.66 -13.23 -10.66
C THR A 130 -4.80 -13.51 -9.16
N THR A 131 -5.74 -14.37 -8.77
CA THR A 131 -5.94 -14.79 -7.39
C THR A 131 -5.76 -16.29 -7.25
N ILE A 132 -5.31 -16.72 -6.07
CA ILE A 132 -5.17 -18.13 -5.71
C ILE A 132 -6.55 -18.69 -5.36
N VAL A 133 -6.94 -19.77 -6.02
CA VAL A 133 -8.17 -20.52 -5.69
C VAL A 133 -7.87 -21.47 -4.53
N THR A 134 -6.81 -22.27 -4.67
CA THR A 134 -6.38 -23.24 -3.66
C THR A 134 -4.86 -23.35 -3.63
N VAL A 135 -4.33 -23.66 -2.45
CA VAL A 135 -2.94 -24.13 -2.27
C VAL A 135 -3.00 -25.65 -2.19
N ASP A 136 -2.66 -26.31 -3.29
CA ASP A 136 -2.88 -27.75 -3.45
C ASP A 136 -1.80 -28.59 -2.75
N SER A 137 -0.59 -28.05 -2.64
CA SER A 137 0.52 -28.66 -1.89
C SER A 137 1.59 -27.62 -1.54
N SER A 138 2.70 -28.06 -0.92
CA SER A 138 3.87 -27.20 -0.63
C SER A 138 4.57 -26.64 -1.89
N SER A 139 4.26 -27.15 -3.08
CA SER A 139 4.91 -26.80 -4.35
C SER A 139 3.92 -26.63 -5.51
N GLN A 140 2.63 -26.48 -5.24
CA GLN A 140 1.61 -26.33 -6.27
C GLN A 140 0.46 -25.47 -5.78
N ILE A 141 -0.01 -24.59 -6.65
CA ILE A 141 -1.17 -23.73 -6.42
C ILE A 141 -2.10 -23.79 -7.65
N THR A 142 -3.40 -23.58 -7.42
CA THR A 142 -4.38 -23.38 -8.49
C THR A 142 -4.81 -21.92 -8.51
N ILE A 143 -4.78 -21.29 -9.68
CA ILE A 143 -5.10 -19.88 -9.90
C ILE A 143 -6.44 -19.70 -10.63
N THR A 144 -7.08 -18.54 -10.42
CA THR A 144 -8.43 -18.27 -10.94
C THR A 144 -8.44 -18.03 -12.45
N THR A 145 -7.53 -17.17 -12.93
CA THR A 145 -7.39 -16.85 -14.34
C THR A 145 -6.15 -17.54 -14.88
N ALA A 146 -6.32 -18.34 -15.93
CA ALA A 146 -5.22 -19.00 -16.60
C ALA A 146 -4.12 -18.01 -17.03
N THR A 147 -2.86 -18.47 -17.07
CA THR A 147 -1.74 -17.68 -17.57
C THR A 147 -2.01 -17.17 -18.99
N ASP A 148 -1.59 -15.95 -19.28
CA ASP A 148 -1.77 -15.29 -20.57
C ASP A 148 -0.62 -15.58 -21.55
N ASP A 149 0.56 -15.90 -21.05
CA ASP A 149 1.74 -16.30 -21.84
C ASP A 149 2.51 -17.47 -21.18
N ASP A 150 3.57 -17.93 -21.85
CA ASP A 150 4.51 -18.92 -21.32
C ASP A 150 5.39 -18.32 -20.20
N ALA A 151 5.66 -19.12 -19.16
CA ALA A 151 6.55 -18.77 -18.05
C ALA A 151 7.57 -19.88 -17.78
N ALA A 152 8.85 -19.56 -17.92
CA ALA A 152 9.94 -20.48 -17.67
C ALA A 152 10.11 -20.82 -16.18
N SER A 153 10.65 -22.01 -15.92
CA SER A 153 11.11 -22.39 -14.59
C SER A 153 12.15 -21.38 -14.07
N GLY A 154 12.06 -21.05 -12.79
CA GLY A 154 12.89 -20.02 -12.15
C GLY A 154 12.31 -18.60 -12.24
N ASN A 155 11.25 -18.37 -13.03
CA ASN A 155 10.56 -17.09 -13.02
C ASN A 155 9.92 -16.83 -11.63
N LYS A 156 9.92 -15.57 -11.21
CA LYS A 156 9.43 -15.18 -9.88
C LYS A 156 7.91 -15.28 -9.78
N VAL A 157 7.46 -15.64 -8.58
CA VAL A 157 6.07 -15.62 -8.18
C VAL A 157 5.95 -14.85 -6.87
N TYR A 158 5.05 -13.86 -6.86
CA TYR A 158 4.74 -13.05 -5.69
C TYR A 158 3.30 -13.34 -5.24
N ALA A 159 3.08 -13.37 -3.93
CA ALA A 159 1.75 -13.47 -3.34
C ALA A 159 1.60 -12.46 -2.20
N TYR A 160 0.41 -11.87 -2.10
CA TYR A 160 0.03 -10.97 -1.00
C TYR A 160 -1.50 -10.92 -0.84
N THR A 161 -1.95 -10.53 0.35
CA THR A 161 -3.38 -10.52 0.70
C THR A 161 -4.04 -9.16 0.45
N THR A 162 -3.42 -8.08 0.94
CA THR A 162 -4.01 -6.74 0.93
C THR A 162 -3.25 -5.79 0.00
N LYS A 163 -3.99 -4.86 -0.62
CA LYS A 163 -3.38 -3.74 -1.33
C LYS A 163 -3.05 -2.62 -0.34
N SER A 164 -2.01 -1.85 -0.67
CA SER A 164 -1.71 -0.60 0.02
C SER A 164 -2.83 0.42 -0.23
N ASP A 165 -3.12 1.23 0.79
CA ASP A 165 -4.00 2.38 0.66
C ASP A 165 -3.37 3.48 -0.22
N LYS A 166 -4.23 4.40 -0.69
CA LYS A 166 -3.80 5.52 -1.53
C LYS A 166 -2.86 6.43 -0.73
N PRO A 167 -1.61 6.64 -1.17
CA PRO A 167 -0.71 7.55 -0.48
C PRO A 167 -1.07 9.01 -0.74
N ASN A 168 -0.89 9.85 0.28
CA ASN A 168 -0.97 11.30 0.14
C ASN A 168 0.33 11.88 -0.38
N LYS A 169 1.45 11.33 0.08
CA LYS A 169 2.80 11.77 -0.29
C LYS A 169 3.72 10.57 -0.36
N ILE A 170 4.69 10.65 -1.27
CA ILE A 170 5.83 9.74 -1.32
C ILE A 170 7.04 10.51 -0.79
N LEU A 171 7.66 10.00 0.26
CA LEU A 171 8.80 10.62 0.93
C LEU A 171 10.12 10.16 0.31
N TYR A 172 10.24 8.85 0.10
CA TYR A 172 11.41 8.21 -0.49
C TYR A 172 10.97 7.10 -1.41
N ALA A 173 11.83 6.77 -2.37
CA ALA A 173 11.63 5.64 -3.25
C ALA A 173 12.94 4.96 -3.56
N PHE A 174 12.88 3.64 -3.61
CA PHE A 174 14.01 2.79 -3.89
C PHE A 174 13.60 1.74 -4.92
N ARG A 175 14.46 1.50 -5.91
CA ARG A 175 14.34 0.31 -6.75
C ARG A 175 15.09 -0.81 -6.04
N ARG A 176 14.37 -1.86 -5.67
CA ARG A 176 14.94 -3.08 -5.10
C ARG A 176 15.19 -4.09 -6.20
N ASP A 177 16.41 -4.58 -6.32
CA ASP A 177 16.81 -5.57 -7.33
C ASP A 177 16.66 -7.03 -6.83
N ILE A 178 17.11 -8.00 -7.65
CA ILE A 178 17.08 -9.44 -7.33
C ILE A 178 17.84 -9.82 -6.06
N ASN A 179 18.87 -9.06 -5.69
CA ASN A 179 19.72 -9.33 -4.54
C ASN A 179 19.29 -8.52 -3.31
N ASP A 180 18.09 -7.94 -3.36
CA ASP A 180 17.56 -7.01 -2.35
C ASP A 180 18.45 -5.77 -2.15
N PHE A 181 19.19 -5.35 -3.19
CA PHE A 181 19.90 -4.08 -3.16
C PHE A 181 18.95 -2.93 -3.54
N ASP A 182 18.84 -1.97 -2.62
CA ASP A 182 18.05 -0.77 -2.79
C ASP A 182 18.87 0.34 -3.46
N THR A 183 18.45 0.74 -4.65
CA THR A 183 18.98 1.91 -5.37
C THR A 183 17.99 3.06 -5.24
N GLU A 184 18.42 4.21 -4.74
CA GLU A 184 17.55 5.38 -4.60
C GLU A 184 17.02 5.86 -5.96
N VAL A 185 15.72 6.15 -6.00
CA VAL A 185 15.01 6.71 -7.14
C VAL A 185 14.64 8.14 -6.78
N THR A 186 15.06 9.10 -7.61
CA THR A 186 14.89 10.52 -7.32
C THR A 186 13.45 10.95 -7.56
N ILE A 187 12.85 11.64 -6.59
CA ILE A 187 11.50 12.21 -6.71
C ILE A 187 11.59 13.61 -7.30
N VAL A 188 11.07 13.79 -8.52
CA VAL A 188 11.11 15.07 -9.25
C VAL A 188 9.73 15.75 -9.29
N GLY A 189 9.73 17.07 -9.40
CA GLY A 189 8.51 17.85 -9.54
C GLY A 189 7.90 17.73 -10.94
N GLN A 190 6.61 18.08 -11.08
CA GLN A 190 5.90 18.00 -12.36
C GLN A 190 6.60 18.74 -13.50
N ASN A 191 7.14 19.94 -13.23
CA ASN A 191 7.80 20.75 -14.24
C ASN A 191 9.09 20.10 -14.75
N GLU A 192 9.86 19.48 -13.86
CA GLU A 192 11.11 18.80 -14.20
C GLU A 192 10.82 17.55 -15.04
N TYR A 193 9.91 16.69 -14.57
CA TYR A 193 9.46 15.52 -15.30
C TYR A 193 8.88 15.88 -16.68
N SER A 194 8.15 16.99 -16.77
CA SER A 194 7.53 17.44 -18.02
C SER A 194 8.53 18.02 -19.03
N ARG A 195 9.67 18.54 -18.55
CA ARG A 195 10.73 19.14 -19.40
C ARG A 195 11.67 18.11 -20.01
N GLN A 196 11.64 16.86 -19.56
CA GLN A 196 12.38 15.77 -20.19
C GLN A 196 11.97 15.65 -21.67
N SER A 197 12.96 15.69 -22.57
CA SER A 197 12.71 15.67 -24.01
C SER A 197 12.24 14.30 -24.51
N SER A 198 12.75 13.21 -23.92
CA SER A 198 12.21 11.87 -24.14
C SER A 198 11.62 11.30 -22.86
N LYS A 199 10.33 11.01 -22.93
CA LYS A 199 9.57 10.35 -21.87
C LYS A 199 9.51 8.83 -22.05
N LYS A 200 10.11 8.31 -23.13
CA LYS A 200 10.18 6.87 -23.40
C LYS A 200 11.65 6.52 -23.61
N SER A 201 12.21 5.79 -22.65
CA SER A 201 13.59 5.37 -22.68
C SER A 201 13.67 3.98 -22.09
N ASP A 202 14.44 3.12 -22.74
CA ASP A 202 14.71 1.80 -22.22
C ASP A 202 15.69 1.91 -21.04
N GLY A 203 15.34 1.31 -19.91
CA GLY A 203 16.15 1.33 -18.69
C GLY A 203 15.33 1.18 -17.41
N PRO A 204 15.99 0.81 -16.31
CA PRO A 204 15.32 0.73 -15.02
C PRO A 204 15.03 2.13 -14.47
N PRO A 205 13.91 2.37 -13.79
CA PRO A 205 13.54 3.66 -13.24
C PRO A 205 14.62 4.26 -12.35
N VAL A 206 14.89 5.55 -12.53
CA VAL A 206 15.81 6.37 -11.74
C VAL A 206 15.16 7.67 -11.26
N GLU A 207 14.07 8.09 -11.91
CA GLU A 207 13.28 9.24 -11.53
C GLU A 207 11.79 8.85 -11.44
N LEU A 208 11.09 9.48 -10.49
CA LEU A 208 9.64 9.36 -10.37
C LEU A 208 8.99 10.72 -10.15
N PHE A 209 7.77 10.84 -10.64
CA PHE A 209 6.89 11.95 -10.36
C PHE A 209 5.58 11.42 -9.78
N PHE A 210 5.15 11.96 -8.64
CA PHE A 210 3.93 11.56 -7.99
C PHE A 210 2.91 12.69 -7.96
N ASN A 211 1.68 12.39 -8.37
CA ASN A 211 0.53 13.29 -8.23
C ASN A 211 -0.57 12.61 -7.41
N PRO A 212 -0.84 13.09 -6.18
CA PRO A 212 -1.90 12.54 -5.32
C PRO A 212 -3.33 12.86 -5.83
N GLN A 213 -3.46 13.73 -6.84
CA GLN A 213 -4.70 14.22 -7.46
C GLN A 213 -5.77 14.74 -6.48
N GLY A 214 -5.38 15.18 -5.28
CA GLY A 214 -6.28 15.78 -4.29
C GLY A 214 -7.40 14.83 -3.84
N ASN A 215 -8.63 15.34 -3.80
CA ASN A 215 -9.83 14.60 -3.37
C ASN A 215 -10.36 13.59 -4.41
N GLN A 216 -9.56 13.24 -5.42
CA GLN A 216 -9.94 12.22 -6.39
C GLN A 216 -9.58 10.82 -5.87
N THR A 217 -10.36 9.83 -6.27
CA THR A 217 -10.17 8.41 -5.92
C THR A 217 -8.95 7.77 -6.58
N THR A 218 -8.14 8.55 -7.32
CA THR A 218 -6.98 8.06 -8.06
C THR A 218 -5.75 8.84 -7.64
N ALA A 219 -4.63 8.15 -7.43
CA ALA A 219 -3.30 8.74 -7.35
C ALA A 219 -2.47 8.17 -8.50
N LYS A 220 -1.66 9.02 -9.14
CA LYS A 220 -0.85 8.61 -10.29
C LYS A 220 0.62 8.80 -9.99
N LEU A 221 1.38 7.75 -10.27
CA LEU A 221 2.83 7.72 -10.24
C LEU A 221 3.32 7.58 -11.67
N TRP A 222 4.28 8.42 -12.06
CA TRP A 222 5.01 8.28 -13.29
C TRP A 222 6.45 7.91 -12.97
N VAL A 223 7.00 6.98 -13.75
CA VAL A 223 8.37 6.51 -13.64
C VAL A 223 9.13 6.81 -14.92
N TRP A 224 10.42 7.08 -14.78
CA TRP A 224 11.33 7.22 -15.90
C TRP A 224 12.72 6.70 -15.54
N PRO A 225 13.41 6.00 -16.46
CA PRO A 225 12.94 5.41 -17.71
C PRO A 225 11.78 4.39 -17.54
N ASP A 226 11.05 4.06 -18.62
CA ASP A 226 9.76 3.35 -18.58
C ASP A 226 9.86 1.82 -18.77
N ASN A 227 11.07 1.28 -18.91
CA ASN A 227 11.31 -0.16 -19.02
C ASN A 227 12.03 -0.73 -17.79
N GLY A 228 11.44 -0.50 -16.62
CA GLY A 228 11.78 -1.23 -15.40
C GLY A 228 11.24 -2.65 -15.42
N GLY A 229 11.95 -3.60 -14.83
CA GLY A 229 11.40 -4.93 -14.59
C GLY A 229 12.13 -6.09 -15.26
N LYS A 230 13.46 -6.05 -15.39
CA LYS A 230 14.22 -7.28 -15.63
C LYS A 230 13.98 -8.22 -14.45
N ASN A 231 13.11 -9.21 -14.64
CA ASN A 231 12.71 -10.32 -13.77
C ASN A 231 12.33 -10.06 -12.29
N TRP A 232 12.95 -9.12 -11.59
CA TRP A 232 12.98 -9.06 -10.12
C TRP A 232 12.80 -7.65 -9.55
N ASP A 233 12.92 -6.60 -10.38
CA ASP A 233 12.89 -5.23 -9.89
C ASP A 233 11.49 -4.83 -9.38
N LYS A 234 11.44 -4.35 -8.14
CA LYS A 234 10.25 -3.75 -7.51
C LYS A 234 10.58 -2.35 -7.01
N LEU A 235 9.58 -1.48 -6.97
CA LEU A 235 9.73 -0.13 -6.44
C LEU A 235 9.21 -0.11 -5.00
N VAL A 236 10.10 0.13 -4.06
CA VAL A 236 9.80 0.27 -2.64
C VAL A 236 9.60 1.75 -2.35
N LEU A 237 8.41 2.11 -1.89
CA LEU A 237 7.97 3.48 -1.66
C LEU A 237 7.78 3.67 -0.17
N ILE A 238 8.43 4.68 0.41
CA ILE A 238 8.09 5.15 1.74
C ILE A 238 7.00 6.20 1.57
N THR A 239 5.78 5.81 1.88
CA THR A 239 4.60 6.64 1.69
C THR A 239 4.10 7.21 3.00
N GLN A 240 3.27 8.24 2.88
CA GLN A 240 2.57 8.88 3.98
C GLN A 240 1.09 8.89 3.65
N LEU A 241 0.29 8.29 4.52
CA LEU A 241 -1.16 8.17 4.38
C LEU A 241 -1.88 9.37 5.02
N TYR A 242 -3.16 9.54 4.72
CA TYR A 242 -4.04 10.39 5.52
C TYR A 242 -4.56 9.60 6.72
N PRO A 243 -4.77 10.23 7.89
CA PRO A 243 -5.50 9.58 8.95
C PRO A 243 -6.94 9.36 8.50
N ASP A 244 -7.53 8.28 8.99
CA ASP A 244 -8.95 8.00 8.84
C ASP A 244 -9.80 9.12 9.47
N ASP A 245 -10.97 9.37 8.88
CA ASP A 245 -11.96 10.26 9.45
C ASP A 245 -12.79 9.57 10.54
N PHE A 246 -13.31 10.39 11.46
CA PHE A 246 -14.25 9.92 12.46
C PHE A 246 -15.68 9.99 11.91
N ASP A 247 -16.17 8.88 11.37
CA ASP A 247 -17.53 8.78 10.81
C ASP A 247 -18.57 8.24 11.82
N ALA A 248 -18.10 7.57 12.86
CA ALA A 248 -18.92 6.98 13.91
C ALA A 248 -18.29 7.15 15.31
N GLY A 249 -19.16 7.20 16.32
CA GLY A 249 -18.75 7.32 17.72
C GLY A 249 -17.90 6.15 18.23
N SER A 250 -18.01 4.98 17.60
CA SER A 250 -17.24 3.77 17.92
C SER A 250 -15.89 3.69 17.21
N ASN A 251 -15.56 4.62 16.31
CA ASN A 251 -14.25 4.60 15.66
C ASN A 251 -13.15 4.88 16.68
N ASN A 252 -12.04 4.16 16.53
CA ASN A 252 -10.81 4.44 17.25
C ASN A 252 -9.94 5.35 16.39
N PRO A 253 -9.24 6.33 17.00
CA PRO A 253 -8.27 7.13 16.28
C PRO A 253 -7.08 6.28 15.84
N ASP A 254 -6.52 6.62 14.68
CA ASP A 254 -5.28 6.03 14.17
C ASP A 254 -4.01 6.59 14.84
N PHE A 255 -4.19 7.37 15.91
CA PHE A 255 -3.09 7.94 16.68
C PHE A 255 -2.45 6.87 17.59
N PRO A 256 -1.12 6.82 17.67
CA PRO A 256 -0.44 5.93 18.60
C PRO A 256 -0.76 6.31 20.04
N SER A 257 -0.85 5.29 20.91
CA SER A 257 -1.13 5.46 22.36
C SER A 257 -0.16 6.40 23.09
N GLU A 258 1.01 6.67 22.52
CA GLU A 258 2.02 7.58 23.09
C GLU A 258 1.58 9.06 23.07
N TRP A 259 0.52 9.39 22.34
CA TRP A 259 -0.02 10.76 22.19
C TRP A 259 -1.30 10.99 23.01
N GLY A 260 -1.82 9.96 23.70
CA GLY A 260 -3.07 9.98 24.47
C GLY A 260 -2.89 10.08 25.97
#